data_AF-A0A0D6LYE9-F1
#
_entry.id   AF-A0A0D6LYE9-F1
#
_cell.length_a   1.000
_cell.length_b   1.000
_cell.length_c   1.000
_cell.angle_alpha   90.00
_cell.angle_beta   90.00
_cell.angle_gamma   90.00
#
_symmetry.space_group_name_H-M   'P 1'
#
loop_
_entity.id
_entity.type
_entity.pdbx_description
1 polymer ?
#
loop_
_entity_poly.entity_id
_entity_poly.type
_entity_poly.pdbx_seq_one_letter_code
_entity_poly.pdbx_strand_id
1 'polypeptide(L)'
;MLPTQIYEKYYGKVKFEMKSTRILSRLANRKALLNLSKNLCASTSNGTTSSTIPLSHWSLQVRTLASFKVNLKAPDVNPSSVQHSADVGPSNVLTSEFGEVPVCTTPFHKKILAKILDHAAAHPSRAALIMAENPSRNIKYLELHRQTYAFASFLTHRGVQHMDVVCSVLPNCIEFVPTYLGTMMAGAVSMAADETCTEEELANAFRVSQCKVVITYFKALKRVMAAAKCCSSIEAIVCVTASNHEVIPECIVAWKDTVNSSTADCGNFNYSPNDSAFVQYHSKVPASQNGIVMSHRNISTMLDINTEYFTKQVYKRMFYDNKEGVYEPYEEHAILTMPFHHIFGFAHLNRILLEGSTGVIMTNVEPKHYLETLHKYRPKVVTVLPEMANFLIHHSLVKNYDLTSLEVVLIGGAPFTGKLMDDFLAKFKHVRFMIPFYGWPECGFGFMSPMKRRRGTATILPTFQQKVVCLQTGQALPFDSEGEICLRSNTLMQGYMSSREETSKVIDAEGWFHTGDVGILDSAGETLIVDRSKVASAQENGGNRAETSAEKSQRGL
;
A
#
# COMPACT_ATOMS: atom_id res chain seq x y z
N MET A 1 -29.91 26.92 -4.65
CA MET A 1 -30.97 25.98 -5.03
C MET A 1 -30.69 25.50 -6.45
N LEU A 2 -31.00 24.23 -6.73
CA LEU A 2 -30.42 23.32 -7.76
C LEU A 2 -29.01 22.86 -7.37
N PRO A 3 -28.86 21.57 -7.01
CA PRO A 3 -28.87 20.49 -8.00
C PRO A 3 -29.53 19.18 -7.50
N THR A 4 -30.74 18.89 -7.96
CA THR A 4 -31.35 17.55 -7.80
C THR A 4 -31.72 16.92 -9.15
N GLN A 5 -31.66 17.68 -10.26
CA GLN A 5 -32.16 17.24 -11.57
C GLN A 5 -31.11 16.58 -12.50
N ILE A 6 -29.85 16.40 -12.06
CA ILE A 6 -28.84 15.69 -12.87
C ILE A 6 -28.76 14.20 -12.50
N TYR A 7 -29.23 13.78 -11.32
CA TYR A 7 -29.11 12.40 -10.85
C TYR A 7 -30.14 11.44 -11.47
N GLU A 8 -31.34 11.93 -11.80
CA GLU A 8 -32.44 11.08 -12.30
C GLU A 8 -32.37 10.77 -13.81
N LYS A 9 -31.46 11.41 -14.56
CA LYS A 9 -31.33 11.19 -16.01
C LYS A 9 -30.44 10.00 -16.39
N TYR A 10 -29.59 9.51 -15.47
CA TYR A 10 -28.56 8.51 -15.79
C TYR A 10 -28.72 7.15 -15.11
N TYR A 11 -29.55 7.02 -14.06
CA TYR A 11 -29.69 5.76 -13.33
C TYR A 11 -31.15 5.34 -13.21
N GLY A 12 -31.52 4.30 -13.97
CA GLY A 12 -32.87 3.73 -13.98
C GLY A 12 -33.30 3.23 -12.60
N LYS A 13 -34.60 3.36 -12.32
CA LYS A 13 -35.28 2.94 -11.08
C LYS A 13 -35.06 1.45 -10.79
N VAL A 14 -34.35 1.11 -9.72
CA VAL A 14 -34.29 -0.25 -9.18
C VAL A 14 -35.34 -0.40 -8.07
N LYS A 15 -36.31 -1.29 -8.27
CA LYS A 15 -37.26 -1.76 -7.24
C LYS A 15 -36.58 -2.83 -6.39
N PHE A 16 -36.51 -2.65 -5.08
CA PHE A 16 -36.15 -3.72 -4.14
C PHE A 16 -37.41 -4.43 -3.63
N GLU A 17 -37.57 -5.71 -3.96
CA GLU A 17 -38.47 -6.63 -3.26
C GLU A 17 -37.66 -7.42 -2.23
N MET A 18 -37.97 -7.25 -0.94
CA MET A 18 -37.45 -8.12 0.12
C MET A 18 -38.37 -9.34 0.29
N LYS A 19 -37.85 -10.54 0.02
CA LYS A 19 -38.41 -11.79 0.56
C LYS A 19 -37.45 -12.33 1.63
N SER A 20 -37.88 -12.28 2.89
CA SER A 20 -37.19 -12.96 3.99
C SER A 20 -38.18 -13.84 4.77
N THR A 21 -37.97 -15.15 4.77
CA THR A 21 -38.61 -16.08 5.72
C THR A 21 -37.58 -17.11 6.14
N ARG A 22 -36.79 -16.82 7.18
CA ARG A 22 -36.21 -17.84 8.10
C ARG A 22 -35.48 -17.34 9.35
N ILE A 23 -35.56 -16.07 9.73
CA ILE A 23 -34.91 -15.57 10.96
C ILE A 23 -35.91 -14.76 11.81
N LEU A 24 -36.99 -15.38 12.29
CA LEU A 24 -37.90 -14.79 13.30
C LEU A 24 -38.53 -15.84 14.22
N SER A 25 -37.76 -16.82 14.70
CA SER A 25 -38.26 -17.82 15.68
C SER A 25 -37.48 -17.89 17.00
N ARG A 26 -36.65 -16.89 17.35
CA ARG A 26 -35.89 -16.92 18.61
C ARG A 26 -35.91 -15.64 19.46
N LEU A 27 -36.92 -14.79 19.32
CA LEU A 27 -37.13 -13.65 20.23
C LEU A 27 -38.58 -13.63 20.74
N ALA A 28 -38.87 -14.53 21.67
CA ALA A 28 -40.09 -14.49 22.46
C ALA A 28 -39.77 -14.00 23.87
N ASN A 29 -40.15 -12.77 24.20
CA ASN A 29 -40.47 -12.43 25.58
C ASN A 29 -41.62 -11.42 25.65
N ARG A 30 -42.76 -11.90 26.15
CA ARG A 30 -44.06 -11.22 26.26
C ARG A 30 -44.03 -10.19 27.39
N LYS A 31 -43.78 -8.91 27.04
CA LYS A 31 -44.26 -7.74 27.81
C LYS A 31 -44.19 -6.42 27.04
N ALA A 32 -43.32 -6.32 26.03
CA ALA A 32 -43.16 -5.11 25.21
C ALA A 32 -44.26 -4.92 24.13
N LEU A 33 -44.83 -6.01 23.59
CA LEU A 33 -45.84 -5.95 22.53
C LEU A 33 -47.26 -5.54 23.01
N LEU A 34 -47.55 -5.68 24.31
CA LEU A 34 -48.88 -5.37 24.87
C LEU A 34 -49.11 -3.86 25.12
N ASN A 35 -48.04 -3.05 25.13
CA ASN A 35 -48.16 -1.59 25.21
C ASN A 35 -48.19 -0.90 23.84
N LEU A 36 -47.72 -1.57 22.78
CA LEU A 36 -47.81 -1.04 21.41
C LEU A 36 -49.21 -1.19 20.80
N SER A 37 -50.01 -2.18 21.24
CA SER A 37 -51.35 -2.41 20.67
C SER A 37 -52.45 -1.51 21.24
N LYS A 38 -52.19 -0.73 22.30
CA LYS A 38 -53.19 0.18 22.90
C LYS A 38 -53.18 1.61 22.33
N ASN A 39 -52.10 2.01 21.67
CA ASN A 39 -51.97 3.35 21.07
C ASN A 39 -52.27 3.39 19.55
N LEU A 40 -52.60 2.26 18.94
CA LEU A 40 -52.87 2.14 17.49
C LEU A 40 -54.36 1.91 17.14
N CYS A 41 -55.27 1.90 18.12
CA CYS A 41 -56.71 1.66 17.91
C CYS A 41 -57.62 2.85 18.23
N ALA A 42 -57.16 4.08 18.04
CA ALA A 42 -58.01 5.27 18.16
C ALA A 42 -57.77 6.29 17.05
N SER A 43 -57.98 5.89 15.78
CA SER A 43 -58.44 6.76 14.68
C SER A 43 -58.44 5.99 13.36
N THR A 44 -59.51 5.27 13.06
CA THR A 44 -59.81 4.81 11.69
C THR A 44 -61.24 5.17 11.37
N SER A 45 -61.42 6.36 10.80
CA SER A 45 -62.56 6.65 9.93
C SER A 45 -62.16 7.72 8.92
N ASN A 46 -62.12 7.29 7.66
CA ASN A 46 -62.17 8.08 6.42
C ASN A 46 -60.92 8.87 5.99
N GLY A 47 -60.48 8.58 4.76
CA GLY A 47 -59.88 9.56 3.85
C GLY A 47 -58.36 9.58 3.78
N THR A 48 -57.85 9.25 2.60
CA THR A 48 -56.49 9.48 2.08
C THR A 48 -55.76 10.69 2.66
N THR A 49 -54.60 10.48 3.30
CA THR A 49 -53.54 11.50 3.44
C THR A 49 -52.16 10.85 3.48
N SER A 50 -51.21 11.43 2.74
CA SER A 50 -49.79 11.14 2.86
C SER A 50 -49.23 11.79 4.13
N SER A 51 -48.48 11.04 4.95
CA SER A 51 -47.67 11.63 6.01
C SER A 51 -46.26 11.05 5.99
N THR A 52 -45.29 11.90 5.66
CA THR A 52 -43.85 11.70 5.88
C THR A 52 -43.55 11.87 7.37
N ILE A 53 -43.05 10.81 8.01
CA ILE A 53 -42.52 10.88 9.38
C ILE A 53 -41.01 11.20 9.31
N PRO A 54 -40.50 12.22 10.01
CA PRO A 54 -39.06 12.54 10.01
C PRO A 54 -38.20 11.44 10.65
N LEU A 55 -37.03 11.19 10.06
CA LEU A 55 -36.00 10.24 10.54
C LEU A 55 -35.49 10.49 11.98
N SER A 56 -35.82 11.64 12.59
CA SER A 56 -35.42 11.99 13.95
C SER A 56 -36.13 11.18 15.05
N HIS A 57 -37.22 10.47 14.74
CA HIS A 57 -37.92 9.63 15.73
C HIS A 57 -37.34 8.22 15.86
N TRP A 58 -36.59 7.72 14.87
CA TRP A 58 -35.98 6.39 14.90
C TRP A 58 -34.70 6.34 15.76
N SER A 59 -33.99 7.47 15.89
CA SER A 59 -32.73 7.53 16.66
C SER A 59 -32.91 7.46 18.17
N LEU A 60 -34.10 7.77 18.69
CA LEU A 60 -34.36 7.77 20.15
C LEU A 60 -34.75 6.37 20.68
N GLN A 61 -35.43 5.54 19.88
CA GLN A 61 -35.88 4.21 20.33
C GLN A 61 -34.77 3.15 20.26
N VAL A 62 -33.81 3.26 19.33
CA VAL A 62 -32.66 2.35 19.25
C VAL A 62 -31.71 2.51 20.46
N ARG A 63 -31.61 3.72 21.03
CA ARG A 63 -30.78 3.98 22.23
C ARG A 63 -31.31 3.32 23.51
N THR A 64 -32.59 2.94 23.56
CA THR A 64 -33.18 2.41 24.80
C THR A 64 -33.01 0.88 24.92
N LEU A 65 -32.79 0.17 23.80
CA LEU A 65 -32.60 -1.29 23.79
C LEU A 65 -31.16 -1.75 24.14
N ALA A 66 -30.18 -0.84 24.13
CA ALA A 66 -28.77 -1.14 24.42
C ALA A 66 -28.44 -1.33 25.93
N SER A 67 -29.43 -1.31 26.82
CA SER A 67 -29.21 -1.32 28.28
C SER A 67 -29.44 -2.67 28.98
N PHE A 68 -29.71 -3.76 28.26
CA PHE A 68 -29.78 -5.10 28.88
C PHE A 68 -28.40 -5.75 28.97
N LYS A 69 -27.74 -5.58 30.12
CA LYS A 69 -26.55 -6.34 30.51
C LYS A 69 -26.90 -7.82 30.66
N VAL A 70 -26.41 -8.66 29.74
CA VAL A 70 -26.28 -10.10 29.98
C VAL A 70 -24.82 -10.39 30.29
N ASN A 71 -24.53 -10.75 31.54
CA ASN A 71 -23.21 -11.23 31.96
C ASN A 71 -22.96 -12.61 31.36
N LEU A 72 -22.32 -12.68 30.20
CA LEU A 72 -21.66 -13.89 29.72
C LEU A 72 -20.16 -13.73 29.94
N LYS A 73 -19.62 -14.42 30.95
CA LYS A 73 -18.17 -14.62 31.08
C LYS A 73 -17.69 -15.34 29.82
N ALA A 74 -16.79 -14.71 29.06
CA ALA A 74 -16.06 -15.39 28.01
C ALA A 74 -15.20 -16.50 28.64
N PRO A 75 -15.18 -17.72 28.09
CA PRO A 75 -14.30 -18.77 28.61
C PRO A 75 -12.85 -18.40 28.32
N ASP A 76 -11.95 -18.67 29.28
CA ASP A 76 -10.50 -18.61 29.10
C ASP A 76 -10.10 -19.58 27.98
N VAL A 77 -9.76 -19.04 26.80
CA VAL A 77 -9.20 -19.84 25.70
C VAL A 77 -7.69 -19.77 25.78
N ASN A 78 -7.09 -20.90 26.14
CA ASN A 78 -5.65 -21.11 26.12
C ASN A 78 -5.13 -20.95 24.67
N PRO A 79 -4.15 -20.07 24.36
CA PRO A 79 -3.76 -19.75 22.98
C PRO A 79 -3.08 -20.90 22.21
N SER A 80 -2.81 -22.04 22.84
CA SER A 80 -1.97 -23.10 22.30
C SER A 80 -2.72 -24.22 21.56
N SER A 81 -4.02 -24.08 21.27
CA SER A 81 -4.81 -25.21 20.73
C SER A 81 -5.69 -24.94 19.51
N VAL A 82 -5.48 -23.84 18.77
CA VAL A 82 -6.15 -23.68 17.46
C VAL A 82 -5.23 -24.25 16.37
N GLN A 83 -5.32 -25.55 16.15
CA GLN A 83 -4.77 -26.19 14.95
C GLN A 83 -5.63 -25.78 13.75
N HIS A 84 -5.19 -24.76 13.02
CA HIS A 84 -5.63 -24.55 11.65
C HIS A 84 -4.78 -25.47 10.76
N SER A 85 -5.32 -26.62 10.35
CA SER A 85 -4.68 -27.41 9.30
C SER A 85 -4.78 -26.62 8.00
N ALA A 86 -3.64 -26.18 7.47
CA ALA A 86 -3.58 -25.64 6.11
C ALA A 86 -4.17 -26.66 5.13
N ASP A 87 -4.90 -26.21 4.11
CA ASP A 87 -5.42 -27.09 3.06
C ASP A 87 -4.24 -27.52 2.18
N VAL A 88 -3.72 -28.72 2.43
CA VAL A 88 -2.51 -29.26 1.79
C VAL A 88 -2.92 -29.94 0.48
N GLY A 89 -2.77 -29.22 -0.64
CA GLY A 89 -2.91 -29.83 -1.95
C GLY A 89 -1.84 -30.91 -2.20
N PRO A 90 -2.07 -31.87 -3.13
CA PRO A 90 -1.16 -32.99 -3.41
C PRO A 90 0.22 -32.63 -3.99
N SER A 91 0.57 -31.33 -4.05
CA SER A 91 1.75 -30.79 -4.74
C SER A 91 2.75 -30.06 -3.83
N ASN A 92 2.66 -30.17 -2.50
CA ASN A 92 3.45 -29.38 -1.54
C ASN A 92 3.31 -27.84 -1.77
N VAL A 93 2.15 -27.43 -2.27
CA VAL A 93 1.79 -26.03 -2.49
C VAL A 93 0.83 -25.58 -1.41
N LEU A 94 1.19 -24.51 -0.70
CA LEU A 94 0.30 -23.80 0.20
C LEU A 94 -0.49 -22.73 -0.56
N THR A 95 -1.80 -22.66 -0.32
CA THR A 95 -2.64 -21.52 -0.71
C THR A 95 -3.00 -20.73 0.54
N SER A 96 -3.10 -19.39 0.41
CA SER A 96 -3.34 -18.51 1.55
C SER A 96 -4.62 -18.84 2.33
N GLU A 97 -4.53 -18.80 3.67
CA GLU A 97 -5.67 -19.01 4.57
C GLU A 97 -6.64 -17.81 4.63
N PHE A 98 -6.25 -16.64 4.11
CA PHE A 98 -7.05 -15.40 4.23
C PHE A 98 -8.18 -15.29 3.21
N GLY A 99 -8.35 -16.29 2.34
CA GLY A 99 -9.36 -16.35 1.28
C GLY A 99 -8.91 -15.66 -0.01
N GLU A 100 -9.78 -15.71 -1.02
CA GLU A 100 -9.53 -15.11 -2.32
C GLU A 100 -9.96 -13.64 -2.38
N VAL A 101 -9.09 -12.81 -2.93
CA VAL A 101 -9.38 -11.47 -3.42
C VAL A 101 -9.43 -11.51 -4.94
N PRO A 102 -10.54 -11.09 -5.58
CA PRO A 102 -10.66 -11.09 -7.03
C PRO A 102 -9.61 -10.23 -7.71
N VAL A 103 -9.16 -10.67 -8.88
CA VAL A 103 -8.25 -9.90 -9.74
C VAL A 103 -8.94 -8.61 -10.17
N CYS A 104 -8.30 -7.47 -9.89
CA CYS A 104 -8.86 -6.17 -10.21
C CYS A 104 -8.58 -5.81 -11.68
N THR A 105 -9.64 -5.53 -12.43
CA THR A 105 -9.55 -5.07 -13.83
C THR A 105 -9.74 -3.56 -13.98
N THR A 106 -9.98 -2.83 -12.89
CA THR A 106 -10.07 -1.36 -12.97
C THR A 106 -8.66 -0.76 -13.08
N PRO A 107 -8.41 0.12 -14.07
CA PRO A 107 -7.14 0.83 -14.16
C PRO A 107 -6.81 1.54 -12.85
N PHE A 108 -5.59 1.36 -12.36
CA PHE A 108 -5.18 1.79 -11.02
C PHE A 108 -5.40 3.29 -10.79
N HIS A 109 -5.08 4.15 -11.76
CA HIS A 109 -5.29 5.60 -11.62
C HIS A 109 -6.78 5.95 -11.42
N LYS A 110 -7.71 5.29 -12.12
CA LYS A 110 -9.16 5.52 -11.97
C LYS A 110 -9.64 5.15 -10.57
N LYS A 111 -9.15 4.03 -10.03
CA LYS A 111 -9.49 3.56 -8.69
C LYS A 111 -9.08 4.57 -7.62
N ILE A 112 -7.83 5.05 -7.69
CA ILE A 112 -7.31 6.02 -6.73
C ILE A 112 -8.01 7.38 -6.86
N LEU A 113 -8.20 7.88 -8.09
CA LEU A 113 -8.81 9.19 -8.31
C LEU A 113 -10.28 9.24 -7.88
N ALA A 114 -11.03 8.16 -8.09
CA ALA A 114 -12.39 8.06 -7.57
C ALA A 114 -12.41 8.21 -6.04
N LYS A 115 -11.49 7.56 -5.32
CA LYS A 115 -11.36 7.70 -3.86
C LYS A 115 -10.89 9.07 -3.41
N ILE A 116 -9.91 9.65 -4.09
CA ILE A 116 -9.48 11.03 -3.82
C ILE A 116 -10.68 12.00 -3.92
N LEU A 117 -11.54 11.83 -4.91
CA LEU A 117 -12.72 12.68 -5.10
C LEU A 117 -13.80 12.43 -4.03
N ASP A 118 -14.06 11.17 -3.68
CA ASP A 118 -14.96 10.80 -2.57
C ASP A 118 -14.51 11.51 -1.26
N HIS A 119 -13.21 11.41 -0.94
CA HIS A 119 -12.62 12.02 0.26
C HIS A 119 -12.65 13.55 0.21
N ALA A 120 -12.40 14.14 -0.96
CA ALA A 120 -12.50 15.58 -1.16
C ALA A 120 -13.93 16.11 -0.92
N ALA A 121 -14.95 15.35 -1.35
CA ALA A 121 -16.35 15.71 -1.16
C ALA A 121 -16.78 15.56 0.31
N ALA A 122 -16.34 14.49 0.98
CA ALA A 122 -16.66 14.24 2.38
C ALA A 122 -15.92 15.17 3.35
N HIS A 123 -14.65 15.51 3.05
CA HIS A 123 -13.76 16.28 3.92
C HIS A 123 -12.96 17.38 3.17
N PRO A 124 -13.61 18.47 2.72
CA PRO A 124 -12.99 19.45 1.82
C PRO A 124 -11.78 20.19 2.39
N SER A 125 -11.69 20.33 3.72
CA SER A 125 -10.59 21.04 4.39
C SER A 125 -9.37 20.18 4.66
N ARG A 126 -9.47 18.86 4.48
CA ARG A 126 -8.47 17.91 4.94
C ARG A 126 -7.27 17.81 4.01
N ALA A 127 -6.08 17.80 4.60
CA ALA A 127 -4.84 17.49 3.89
C ALA A 127 -4.79 15.99 3.53
N ALA A 128 -4.52 15.69 2.27
CA ALA A 128 -4.17 14.35 1.81
C ALA A 128 -2.72 14.04 2.18
N LEU A 129 -1.80 14.99 1.92
CA LEU A 129 -0.37 14.81 2.18
C LEU A 129 0.22 16.07 2.83
N ILE A 130 1.19 15.87 3.73
CA ILE A 130 1.92 16.92 4.45
C ILE A 130 3.42 16.56 4.43
N MET A 131 4.30 17.51 4.11
CA MET A 131 5.74 17.33 4.30
C MET A 131 6.11 17.50 5.78
N ALA A 132 6.75 16.51 6.39
CA ALA A 132 7.13 16.53 7.80
C ALA A 132 8.12 17.67 8.10
N GLU A 133 9.09 17.87 7.22
CA GLU A 133 10.16 18.87 7.34
C GLU A 133 9.62 20.31 7.19
N ASN A 134 8.52 20.47 6.46
CA ASN A 134 7.85 21.74 6.28
C ASN A 134 6.33 21.56 6.16
N PRO A 135 5.58 21.56 7.29
CA PRO A 135 4.14 21.32 7.29
C PRO A 135 3.30 22.34 6.50
N SER A 136 3.85 23.53 6.21
CA SER A 136 3.21 24.49 5.31
C SER A 136 3.13 24.00 3.86
N ARG A 137 4.05 23.10 3.46
CA ARG A 137 3.93 22.32 2.23
C ARG A 137 3.02 21.12 2.49
N ASN A 138 1.73 21.32 2.22
CA ASN A 138 0.71 20.29 2.25
C ASN A 138 -0.21 20.42 1.04
N ILE A 139 -0.93 19.36 0.73
CA ILE A 139 -1.91 19.32 -0.36
C ILE A 139 -3.20 18.63 0.11
N LYS A 140 -4.34 19.25 -0.18
CA LYS A 140 -5.68 18.71 0.14
C LYS A 140 -6.13 17.74 -0.95
N TYR A 141 -7.08 16.85 -0.65
CA TYR A 141 -7.61 15.89 -1.62
C TYR A 141 -8.13 16.54 -2.91
N LEU A 142 -8.88 17.65 -2.81
CA LEU A 142 -9.39 18.34 -4.00
C LEU A 142 -8.26 18.95 -4.84
N GLU A 143 -7.23 19.49 -4.19
CA GLU A 143 -6.08 20.07 -4.88
C GLU A 143 -5.23 18.99 -5.53
N LEU A 144 -5.02 17.87 -4.83
CA LEU A 144 -4.35 16.68 -5.36
C LEU A 144 -5.01 16.20 -6.65
N HIS A 145 -6.35 16.08 -6.64
CA HIS A 145 -7.13 15.74 -7.82
C HIS A 145 -6.92 16.76 -8.96
N ARG A 146 -6.99 18.07 -8.67
CA ARG A 146 -6.81 19.12 -9.68
C ARG A 146 -5.42 19.10 -10.30
N GLN A 147 -4.37 18.98 -9.49
CA GLN A 147 -2.99 18.91 -9.97
C GLN A 147 -2.75 17.66 -10.82
N THR A 148 -3.37 16.52 -10.48
CA THR A 148 -3.33 15.33 -11.34
C THR A 148 -3.92 15.61 -12.74
N TYR A 149 -5.09 16.24 -12.80
CA TYR A 149 -5.74 16.56 -14.08
C TYR A 149 -4.96 17.59 -14.89
N ALA A 150 -4.43 18.63 -14.23
CA ALA A 150 -3.59 19.63 -14.87
C ALA A 150 -2.31 19.00 -15.45
N PHE A 151 -1.64 18.15 -14.66
CA PHE A 151 -0.44 17.45 -15.12
C PHE A 151 -0.73 16.49 -16.28
N ALA A 152 -1.85 15.75 -16.23
CA ALA A 152 -2.27 14.91 -17.36
C ALA A 152 -2.52 15.73 -18.63
N SER A 153 -3.22 16.86 -18.52
CA SER A 153 -3.44 17.78 -19.63
C SER A 153 -2.14 18.34 -20.19
N PHE A 154 -1.20 18.73 -19.32
CA PHE A 154 0.14 19.16 -19.73
C PHE A 154 0.84 18.10 -20.58
N LEU A 155 0.82 16.83 -20.14
CA LEU A 155 1.41 15.72 -20.90
C LEU A 155 0.72 15.52 -22.26
N THR A 156 -0.61 15.56 -22.30
CA THR A 156 -1.39 15.45 -23.55
C THR A 156 -1.03 16.57 -24.54
N HIS A 157 -0.92 17.82 -24.09
CA HIS A 157 -0.53 18.95 -24.93
C HIS A 157 0.94 18.89 -25.37
N ARG A 158 1.79 18.18 -24.63
CA ARG A 158 3.16 17.83 -25.03
C ARG A 158 3.20 16.63 -25.99
N GLY A 159 2.05 16.13 -26.45
CA GLY A 159 2.00 15.07 -27.43
C GLY A 159 2.38 13.69 -26.87
N VAL A 160 2.36 13.51 -25.54
CA VAL A 160 2.52 12.19 -24.92
C VAL A 160 1.40 11.26 -25.41
N GLN A 161 1.79 10.11 -25.92
CA GLN A 161 0.90 9.09 -26.47
C GLN A 161 0.73 7.93 -25.50
N HIS A 162 -0.23 7.06 -25.82
CA HIS A 162 -0.44 5.83 -25.07
C HIS A 162 0.85 4.99 -25.02
N MET A 163 1.19 4.50 -23.83
CA MET A 163 2.39 3.70 -23.53
C MET A 163 3.74 4.42 -23.66
N ASP A 164 3.77 5.74 -23.94
CA ASP A 164 4.99 6.53 -23.76
C ASP A 164 5.44 6.49 -22.29
N VAL A 165 6.75 6.60 -22.04
CA VAL A 165 7.28 6.58 -20.67
C VAL A 165 7.52 8.00 -20.17
N VAL A 166 6.98 8.31 -19.00
CA VAL A 166 7.28 9.54 -18.24
C VAL A 166 8.00 9.15 -16.96
N CYS A 167 9.23 9.66 -16.80
CA CYS A 167 10.09 9.30 -15.67
C CYS A 167 10.07 10.38 -14.59
N SER A 168 9.94 9.97 -13.33
CA SER A 168 10.18 10.81 -12.17
C SER A 168 11.51 10.43 -11.51
N VAL A 169 12.37 11.43 -11.30
CA VAL A 169 13.59 11.37 -10.48
C VAL A 169 13.34 12.29 -9.29
N LEU A 170 12.37 11.89 -8.46
CA LEU A 170 11.86 12.66 -7.34
C LEU A 170 12.12 11.90 -6.05
N PRO A 171 12.54 12.59 -4.97
CA PRO A 171 12.49 11.98 -3.66
C PRO A 171 11.03 11.87 -3.19
N ASN A 172 10.82 11.37 -1.97
CA ASN A 172 9.50 11.43 -1.32
C ASN A 172 9.01 12.87 -1.19
N CYS A 173 7.95 13.22 -1.93
CA CYS A 173 7.34 14.55 -1.93
C CYS A 173 5.86 14.52 -2.33
N ILE A 174 5.15 15.64 -2.14
CA ILE A 174 3.73 15.77 -2.50
C ILE A 174 3.49 15.75 -4.02
N GLU A 175 4.48 16.19 -4.82
CA GLU A 175 4.41 16.24 -6.29
C GLU A 175 4.44 14.85 -6.94
N PHE A 176 4.87 13.83 -6.19
CA PHE A 176 4.95 12.45 -6.68
C PHE A 176 3.58 11.92 -7.13
N VAL A 177 2.51 12.20 -6.36
CA VAL A 177 1.16 11.68 -6.66
C VAL A 177 0.54 12.28 -7.92
N PRO A 178 0.50 13.62 -8.10
CA PRO A 178 0.07 14.19 -9.37
C PRO A 178 0.88 13.69 -10.57
N THR A 179 2.18 13.44 -10.37
CA THR A 179 3.07 12.94 -11.42
C THR A 179 2.62 11.55 -11.92
N TYR A 180 2.61 10.52 -11.08
CA TYR A 180 2.29 9.16 -11.58
C TYR A 180 0.82 9.00 -11.97
N LEU A 181 -0.13 9.61 -11.23
CA LEU A 181 -1.54 9.52 -11.58
C LEU A 181 -1.84 10.29 -12.88
N GLY A 182 -1.20 11.45 -13.07
CA GLY A 182 -1.39 12.27 -14.26
C GLY A 182 -0.78 11.62 -15.49
N THR A 183 0.40 11.00 -15.35
CA THR A 183 0.99 10.16 -16.40
C THR A 183 0.08 9.03 -16.82
N MET A 184 -0.43 8.24 -15.87
CA MET A 184 -1.32 7.11 -16.17
C MET A 184 -2.65 7.57 -16.74
N MET A 185 -3.17 8.72 -16.31
CA MET A 185 -4.36 9.35 -16.90
C MET A 185 -4.10 9.84 -18.33
N ALA A 186 -2.89 10.24 -18.67
CA ALA A 186 -2.51 10.58 -20.04
C ALA A 186 -2.22 9.33 -20.90
N GLY A 187 -2.59 8.12 -20.44
CA GLY A 187 -2.36 6.86 -21.16
C GLY A 187 -0.93 6.37 -21.15
N ALA A 188 -0.02 7.05 -20.46
CA ALA A 188 1.41 6.77 -20.42
C ALA A 188 1.83 5.91 -19.23
N VAL A 189 3.05 5.37 -19.29
CA VAL A 189 3.67 4.57 -18.23
C VAL A 189 4.46 5.49 -17.30
N SER A 190 4.20 5.40 -15.99
CA SER A 190 4.98 6.14 -15.00
C SER A 190 6.20 5.34 -14.56
N MET A 191 7.39 5.81 -14.92
CA MET A 191 8.64 5.29 -14.38
C MET A 191 9.07 6.15 -13.19
N ALA A 192 9.54 5.52 -12.12
CA ALA A 192 10.12 6.22 -10.98
C ALA A 192 11.53 5.69 -10.74
N ALA A 193 12.51 6.58 -10.90
CA ALA A 193 13.90 6.30 -10.64
C ALA A 193 14.30 6.87 -9.28
N ASP A 194 15.10 6.10 -8.56
CA ASP A 194 15.78 6.50 -7.35
C ASP A 194 16.53 7.84 -7.58
N GLU A 195 16.33 8.80 -6.69
CA GLU A 195 16.97 10.11 -6.78
C GLU A 195 18.49 10.05 -6.55
N THR A 196 19.02 8.92 -6.08
CA THR A 196 20.45 8.67 -5.91
C THR A 196 21.09 8.05 -7.14
N CYS A 197 20.31 7.64 -8.15
CA CYS A 197 20.85 7.12 -9.41
C CYS A 197 21.93 8.04 -9.99
N THR A 198 23.02 7.43 -10.44
CA THR A 198 24.12 8.12 -11.11
C THR A 198 23.67 8.66 -12.47
N GLU A 199 24.48 9.54 -13.06
CA GLU A 199 24.23 10.04 -14.41
C GLU A 199 24.15 8.91 -15.43
N GLU A 200 25.04 7.92 -15.34
CA GLU A 200 25.08 6.76 -16.23
C GLU A 200 23.86 5.85 -16.06
N GLU A 201 23.47 5.57 -14.82
CA GLU A 201 22.25 4.79 -14.52
C GLU A 201 21.01 5.49 -15.10
N LEU A 202 20.88 6.81 -14.93
CA LEU A 202 19.77 7.59 -15.49
C LEU A 202 19.81 7.62 -17.02
N ALA A 203 20.99 7.80 -17.62
CA ALA A 203 21.14 7.80 -19.08
C ALA A 203 20.71 6.45 -19.66
N ASN A 204 21.09 5.34 -19.00
CA ASN A 204 20.64 4.00 -19.36
C ASN A 204 19.13 3.84 -19.18
N ALA A 205 18.56 4.28 -18.05
CA ALA A 205 17.13 4.24 -17.78
C ALA A 205 16.33 4.96 -18.89
N PHE A 206 16.72 6.19 -19.23
CA PHE A 206 16.06 7.00 -20.25
C PHE A 206 16.15 6.35 -21.64
N ARG A 207 17.33 5.85 -22.00
CA ARG A 207 17.55 5.19 -23.29
C ARG A 207 16.77 3.89 -23.44
N VAL A 208 16.77 3.03 -22.42
CA VAL A 208 16.04 1.75 -22.46
C VAL A 208 14.53 1.97 -22.49
N SER A 209 14.04 2.93 -21.71
CA SER A 209 12.62 3.24 -21.64
C SER A 209 12.09 4.11 -22.78
N GLN A 210 12.98 4.69 -23.59
CA GLN A 210 12.62 5.74 -24.56
C GLN A 210 11.82 6.86 -23.89
N CYS A 211 12.31 7.31 -22.72
CA CYS A 211 11.63 8.30 -21.90
C CYS A 211 11.31 9.58 -22.68
N LYS A 212 10.09 10.09 -22.52
CA LYS A 212 9.58 11.26 -23.24
C LYS A 212 9.56 12.53 -22.40
N VAL A 213 9.22 12.41 -21.12
CA VAL A 213 9.21 13.54 -20.17
C VAL A 213 9.88 13.10 -18.88
N VAL A 214 10.76 13.95 -18.34
CA VAL A 214 11.40 13.70 -17.04
C VAL A 214 10.98 14.76 -16.02
N ILE A 215 10.52 14.33 -14.85
CA ILE A 215 10.23 15.19 -13.71
C ILE A 215 11.38 15.02 -12.70
N THR A 216 11.97 16.11 -12.23
CA THR A 216 13.07 16.08 -11.26
C THR A 216 12.94 17.22 -10.26
N TYR A 217 13.75 17.20 -9.21
CA TYR A 217 13.86 18.29 -8.26
C TYR A 217 15.13 19.10 -8.52
N PHE A 218 15.16 20.35 -8.06
CA PHE A 218 16.25 21.28 -8.36
C PHE A 218 17.66 20.73 -8.10
N LYS A 219 17.91 20.02 -6.99
CA LYS A 219 19.27 19.52 -6.69
C LYS A 219 19.72 18.37 -7.59
N ALA A 220 18.80 17.62 -8.22
CA ALA A 220 19.14 16.60 -9.22
C ALA A 220 19.13 17.13 -10.67
N LEU A 221 18.66 18.35 -10.90
CA LEU A 221 18.44 18.90 -12.24
C LEU A 221 19.68 18.81 -13.12
N LYS A 222 20.86 19.21 -12.62
CA LYS A 222 22.12 19.19 -13.40
C LYS A 222 22.46 17.77 -13.89
N ARG A 223 22.32 16.77 -13.02
CA ARG A 223 22.60 15.36 -13.33
C ARG A 223 21.57 14.81 -14.32
N VAL A 224 20.29 15.11 -14.11
CA VAL A 224 19.21 14.70 -15.03
C VAL A 224 19.40 15.32 -16.42
N MET A 225 19.75 16.60 -16.51
CA MET A 225 20.03 17.26 -17.79
C MET A 225 21.22 16.64 -18.53
N ALA A 226 22.25 16.21 -17.80
CA ALA A 226 23.40 15.55 -18.41
C ALA A 226 23.01 14.16 -18.95
N ALA A 227 22.31 13.34 -18.16
CA ALA A 227 21.79 12.04 -18.57
C ALA A 227 20.79 12.14 -19.74
N ALA A 228 19.94 13.17 -19.76
CA ALA A 228 18.94 13.37 -20.81
C ALA A 228 19.53 13.58 -22.21
N LYS A 229 20.78 14.07 -22.31
CA LYS A 229 21.49 14.22 -23.60
C LYS A 229 21.68 12.89 -24.32
N CYS A 230 21.67 11.77 -23.59
CA CYS A 230 21.82 10.42 -24.14
C CYS A 230 20.48 9.81 -24.63
N CYS A 231 19.36 10.54 -24.53
CA CYS A 231 18.05 10.07 -24.97
C CYS A 231 17.33 11.16 -25.77
N SER A 232 17.36 11.03 -27.10
CA SER A 232 16.74 11.99 -28.03
C SER A 232 15.22 12.05 -27.95
N SER A 233 14.58 11.06 -27.31
CA SER A 233 13.13 10.96 -27.15
C SER A 233 12.59 11.88 -26.05
N ILE A 234 13.46 12.44 -25.19
CA ILE A 234 13.07 13.38 -24.15
C ILE A 234 12.72 14.73 -24.78
N GLU A 235 11.45 15.10 -24.69
CA GLU A 235 10.90 16.35 -25.23
C GLU A 235 10.77 17.44 -24.16
N ALA A 236 10.73 17.06 -22.87
CA ALA A 236 10.64 18.01 -21.77
C ALA A 236 11.28 17.50 -20.48
N ILE A 237 11.89 18.43 -19.74
CA ILE A 237 12.29 18.24 -18.35
C ILE A 237 11.48 19.21 -17.49
N VAL A 238 10.78 18.69 -16.50
CA VAL A 238 9.99 19.43 -15.51
C VAL A 238 10.75 19.47 -14.18
N CYS A 239 10.95 20.65 -13.62
CA CYS A 239 11.69 20.83 -12.36
C CYS A 239 10.78 21.31 -11.23
N VAL A 240 10.76 20.55 -10.13
CA VAL A 240 10.19 20.96 -8.84
C VAL A 240 11.21 21.81 -8.09
N THR A 241 10.83 23.04 -7.76
CA THR A 241 11.63 23.96 -6.95
C THR A 241 11.05 24.08 -5.54
N ALA A 242 11.92 24.16 -4.54
CA ALA A 242 11.57 24.36 -3.15
C ALA A 242 11.46 25.85 -2.76
N SER A 243 12.07 26.74 -3.55
CA SER A 243 12.12 28.17 -3.29
C SER A 243 12.03 28.98 -4.58
N ASN A 244 11.49 30.19 -4.49
CA ASN A 244 11.47 31.15 -5.60
C ASN A 244 12.88 31.66 -5.98
N HIS A 245 13.89 31.40 -5.15
CA HIS A 245 15.29 31.76 -5.42
C HIS A 245 16.03 30.73 -6.28
N GLU A 246 15.47 29.53 -6.47
CA GLU A 246 16.06 28.50 -7.33
C GLU A 246 15.82 28.89 -8.80
N VAL A 247 16.90 29.22 -9.51
CA VAL A 247 16.86 29.64 -10.91
C VAL A 247 17.05 28.42 -11.81
N ILE A 248 16.02 28.08 -12.58
CA ILE A 248 16.07 27.01 -13.59
C ILE A 248 16.38 27.60 -14.99
N PRO A 249 17.10 26.86 -15.87
CA PRO A 249 17.31 27.28 -17.25
C PRO A 249 15.98 27.45 -18.01
N GLU A 250 15.94 28.35 -18.98
CA GLU A 250 14.72 28.67 -19.78
C GLU A 250 14.13 27.45 -20.51
N CYS A 251 14.97 26.49 -20.91
CA CYS A 251 14.52 25.26 -21.55
C CYS A 251 13.87 24.24 -20.60
N ILE A 252 13.88 24.51 -19.29
CA ILE A 252 13.30 23.64 -18.25
C ILE A 252 11.94 24.19 -17.84
N VAL A 253 10.94 23.32 -17.78
CA VAL A 253 9.58 23.68 -17.37
C VAL A 253 9.49 23.68 -15.86
N ALA A 254 8.97 24.74 -15.22
CA ALA A 254 8.74 24.72 -13.79
C ALA A 254 7.51 23.86 -13.46
N TRP A 255 7.58 23.05 -12.40
CA TRP A 255 6.44 22.22 -11.94
C TRP A 255 5.15 23.03 -11.78
N LYS A 256 5.25 24.22 -11.17
CA LYS A 256 4.11 25.13 -10.97
C LYS A 256 3.38 25.48 -12.28
N ASP A 257 4.09 25.57 -13.40
CA ASP A 257 3.49 25.93 -14.69
C ASP A 257 2.72 24.74 -15.29
N THR A 258 3.10 23.51 -14.90
CA THR A 258 2.39 22.28 -15.29
C THR A 258 1.11 22.07 -14.49
N VAL A 259 1.09 22.41 -13.19
CA VAL A 259 -0.11 22.21 -12.35
C VAL A 259 -1.07 23.39 -12.35
N ASN A 260 -0.62 24.55 -12.82
CA ASN A 260 -1.47 25.72 -13.08
C ASN A 260 -2.04 25.73 -14.51
N SER A 261 -1.75 24.71 -15.33
CA SER A 261 -2.29 24.60 -16.68
C SER A 261 -3.79 24.26 -16.67
N SER A 262 -4.38 24.21 -17.87
CA SER A 262 -5.73 23.70 -18.06
C SER A 262 -5.88 22.31 -17.43
N THR A 263 -7.04 22.05 -16.81
CA THR A 263 -7.47 20.70 -16.42
C THR A 263 -8.37 20.06 -17.48
N ALA A 264 -8.56 20.74 -18.62
CA ALA A 264 -9.31 20.23 -19.76
C ALA A 264 -8.40 19.38 -20.65
N ASP A 265 -8.98 18.40 -21.34
CA ASP A 265 -8.29 17.50 -22.28
C ASP A 265 -7.10 16.74 -21.65
N CYS A 266 -7.43 15.68 -20.90
CA CYS A 266 -6.45 14.76 -20.31
C CYS A 266 -6.21 13.51 -21.18
N GLY A 267 -6.62 13.57 -22.46
CA GLY A 267 -6.68 12.41 -23.35
C GLY A 267 -7.88 11.49 -23.07
N ASN A 268 -8.36 10.82 -24.12
CA ASN A 268 -9.39 9.78 -24.02
C ASN A 268 -8.84 8.45 -24.54
N PHE A 269 -8.04 7.79 -23.70
CA PHE A 269 -7.41 6.52 -24.04
C PHE A 269 -8.28 5.34 -23.59
N ASN A 270 -8.23 4.25 -24.37
CA ASN A 270 -8.82 2.98 -23.99
C ASN A 270 -7.80 2.15 -23.19
N TYR A 271 -7.83 2.29 -21.87
CA TYR A 271 -6.91 1.56 -20.98
C TYR A 271 -7.25 0.08 -20.91
N SER A 272 -6.24 -0.76 -21.11
CA SER A 272 -6.28 -2.16 -20.72
C SER A 272 -5.81 -2.33 -19.27
N PRO A 273 -6.41 -3.25 -18.50
CA PRO A 273 -5.86 -3.63 -17.20
C PRO A 273 -4.43 -4.19 -17.30
N ASN A 274 -4.03 -4.68 -18.47
CA ASN A 274 -2.71 -5.25 -18.70
C ASN A 274 -1.69 -4.23 -19.21
N ASP A 275 -2.08 -2.97 -19.41
CA ASP A 275 -1.13 -1.92 -19.76
C ASP A 275 -0.15 -1.71 -18.60
N SER A 276 1.12 -1.47 -18.95
CA SER A 276 2.14 -1.11 -17.99
C SER A 276 1.77 0.22 -17.34
N ALA A 277 1.81 0.27 -16.02
CA ALA A 277 1.38 1.43 -15.25
C ALA A 277 2.56 2.07 -14.53
N PHE A 278 3.35 1.25 -13.84
CA PHE A 278 4.44 1.72 -12.99
C PHE A 278 5.71 0.93 -13.25
N VAL A 279 6.84 1.63 -13.36
CA VAL A 279 8.16 1.02 -13.55
C VAL A 279 9.09 1.49 -12.45
N GLN A 280 9.62 0.53 -11.68
CA GLN A 280 10.58 0.82 -10.62
C GLN A 280 11.99 0.80 -11.19
N TYR A 281 12.76 1.87 -10.98
CA TYR A 281 14.16 1.93 -11.38
C TYR A 281 15.06 2.25 -10.17
N HIS A 282 15.96 1.33 -9.83
CA HIS A 282 16.78 1.40 -8.62
C HIS A 282 18.24 1.75 -8.94
N SER A 283 18.93 2.44 -8.03
CA SER A 283 20.40 2.56 -8.12
C SER A 283 21.06 1.27 -7.62
N LYS A 284 22.26 0.96 -8.13
CA LYS A 284 23.11 -0.18 -7.69
C LYS A 284 22.50 -1.56 -7.89
N VAL A 285 21.53 -1.69 -8.79
CA VAL A 285 20.99 -2.97 -9.26
C VAL A 285 21.51 -3.21 -10.68
N PRO A 286 21.89 -4.45 -11.06
CA PRO A 286 22.29 -4.76 -12.43
C PRO A 286 21.27 -4.23 -13.44
N ALA A 287 21.75 -3.53 -14.47
CA ALA A 287 20.88 -2.89 -15.47
C ALA A 287 19.93 -3.88 -16.18
N SER A 288 20.30 -5.16 -16.24
CA SER A 288 19.49 -6.25 -16.81
C SER A 288 18.31 -6.67 -15.94
N GLN A 289 18.35 -6.40 -14.63
CA GLN A 289 17.32 -6.72 -13.64
C GLN A 289 16.63 -5.45 -13.11
N ASN A 290 16.77 -4.34 -13.82
CA ASN A 290 16.21 -3.05 -13.45
C ASN A 290 15.04 -2.67 -14.37
N GLY A 291 14.25 -1.68 -13.97
CA GLY A 291 13.03 -1.33 -14.70
C GLY A 291 11.95 -2.40 -14.52
N ILE A 292 11.54 -2.65 -13.28
CA ILE A 292 10.56 -3.67 -12.93
C ILE A 292 9.17 -3.17 -13.30
N VAL A 293 8.54 -3.81 -14.29
CA VAL A 293 7.31 -3.32 -14.92
C VAL A 293 6.07 -3.92 -14.24
N MET A 294 5.20 -3.06 -13.72
CA MET A 294 3.94 -3.41 -13.08
C MET A 294 2.76 -2.90 -13.92
N SER A 295 1.81 -3.79 -14.24
CA SER A 295 0.57 -3.38 -14.93
C SER A 295 -0.43 -2.72 -13.98
N HIS A 296 -1.44 -2.06 -14.55
CA HIS A 296 -2.59 -1.58 -13.80
C HIS A 296 -3.25 -2.69 -12.97
N ARG A 297 -3.43 -3.88 -13.55
CA ARG A 297 -3.99 -5.07 -12.87
C ARG A 297 -3.14 -5.49 -11.68
N ASN A 298 -1.81 -5.56 -11.84
CA ASN A 298 -0.92 -5.99 -10.76
C ASN A 298 -1.05 -5.07 -9.55
N ILE A 299 -0.98 -3.76 -9.79
CA ILE A 299 -1.03 -2.74 -8.73
C ILE A 299 -2.41 -2.69 -8.08
N SER A 300 -3.49 -2.64 -8.87
CA SER A 300 -4.84 -2.58 -8.33
C SER A 300 -5.16 -3.83 -7.50
N THR A 301 -4.78 -5.02 -7.97
CA THR A 301 -4.99 -6.28 -7.24
C THR A 301 -4.15 -6.31 -5.95
N MET A 302 -2.89 -5.87 -6.01
CA MET A 302 -2.04 -5.76 -4.82
C MET A 302 -2.67 -4.84 -3.75
N LEU A 303 -3.23 -3.70 -4.16
CA LEU A 303 -3.89 -2.78 -3.23
C LEU A 303 -5.18 -3.33 -2.65
N ASP A 304 -5.94 -4.12 -3.41
CA ASP A 304 -7.12 -4.82 -2.91
C ASP A 304 -6.74 -5.90 -1.88
N ILE A 305 -5.70 -6.68 -2.14
CA ILE A 305 -5.15 -7.66 -1.19
C ILE A 305 -4.70 -6.98 0.11
N ASN A 306 -3.95 -5.87 -0.01
CA ASN A 306 -3.49 -5.11 1.15
C ASN A 306 -4.66 -4.53 1.94
N THR A 307 -5.62 -3.90 1.27
CA THR A 307 -6.80 -3.28 1.92
C THR A 307 -7.61 -4.33 2.67
N GLU A 308 -7.84 -5.49 2.04
CA GLU A 308 -8.56 -6.61 2.64
C GLU A 308 -7.84 -7.13 3.89
N TYR A 309 -6.53 -7.36 3.79
CA TYR A 309 -5.73 -7.83 4.92
C TYR A 309 -5.75 -6.81 6.07
N PHE A 310 -5.47 -5.54 5.80
CA PHE A 310 -5.46 -4.51 6.83
C PHE A 310 -6.83 -4.39 7.50
N THR A 311 -7.90 -4.34 6.71
CA THR A 311 -9.28 -4.26 7.24
C THR A 311 -9.60 -5.43 8.16
N LYS A 312 -9.34 -6.66 7.74
CA LYS A 312 -9.75 -7.87 8.47
C LYS A 312 -8.80 -8.28 9.58
N GLN A 313 -7.49 -8.14 9.37
CA GLN A 313 -6.46 -8.70 10.24
C GLN A 313 -5.77 -7.66 11.12
N VAL A 314 -5.70 -6.40 10.70
CA VAL A 314 -5.05 -5.33 11.48
C VAL A 314 -6.12 -4.50 12.19
N TYR A 315 -6.91 -3.74 11.42
CA TYR A 315 -7.89 -2.79 11.93
C TYR A 315 -8.93 -3.48 12.78
N LYS A 316 -9.63 -4.51 12.28
CA LYS A 316 -10.66 -5.21 13.07
C LYS A 316 -10.19 -5.66 14.46
N ARG A 317 -8.94 -6.12 14.58
CA ARG A 317 -8.36 -6.64 15.83
C ARG A 317 -7.78 -5.54 16.72
N MET A 318 -7.44 -4.37 16.18
CA MET A 318 -7.21 -3.18 17.02
C MET A 318 -8.46 -2.83 17.86
N PHE A 319 -9.65 -3.30 17.51
CA PHE A 319 -10.92 -2.94 18.18
C PHE A 319 -11.49 -4.01 19.11
N TYR A 320 -11.15 -5.28 18.90
CA TYR A 320 -11.76 -6.37 19.68
C TYR A 320 -11.38 -6.40 21.18
N ASP A 321 -10.32 -5.71 21.60
CA ASP A 321 -9.88 -5.70 23.01
C ASP A 321 -10.44 -4.50 23.82
N ASN A 322 -11.75 -4.20 23.75
CA ASN A 322 -12.53 -3.36 24.70
C ASN A 322 -13.02 -1.94 24.31
N LYS A 323 -13.37 -1.63 23.04
CA LYS A 323 -14.14 -0.39 22.74
C LYS A 323 -15.27 -0.62 21.74
N GLU A 324 -16.45 -0.07 22.02
CA GLU A 324 -17.48 0.12 21.00
C GLU A 324 -16.96 1.13 19.95
N GLY A 325 -16.79 0.70 18.70
CA GLY A 325 -16.33 1.55 17.58
C GLY A 325 -15.75 0.76 16.40
N VAL A 326 -15.52 1.44 15.27
CA VAL A 326 -14.82 0.93 14.08
C VAL A 326 -13.50 1.71 13.96
N TYR A 327 -12.38 1.06 13.57
CA TYR A 327 -11.19 1.82 13.17
C TYR A 327 -11.58 2.66 11.99
N GLU A 328 -11.33 3.95 12.09
CA GLU A 328 -11.55 4.86 11.01
C GLU A 328 -10.17 5.26 10.49
N PRO A 329 -9.60 4.53 9.52
CA PRO A 329 -8.32 4.88 8.91
C PRO A 329 -8.28 6.34 8.49
N TYR A 330 -9.44 6.90 8.11
CA TYR A 330 -9.54 8.29 7.75
C TYR A 330 -8.97 9.17 8.86
N GLU A 331 -9.18 8.98 10.16
CA GLU A 331 -8.65 9.89 11.20
C GLU A 331 -7.12 9.84 11.42
N GLU A 332 -6.42 8.95 10.73
CA GLU A 332 -5.00 8.69 11.00
C GLU A 332 -4.06 9.63 10.26
N HIS A 333 -2.89 9.84 10.87
CA HIS A 333 -1.72 10.40 10.23
C HIS A 333 -0.74 9.28 9.93
N ALA A 334 -0.73 8.80 8.69
CA ALA A 334 0.17 7.74 8.27
C ALA A 334 1.57 8.32 7.99
N ILE A 335 2.59 7.85 8.70
CA ILE A 335 3.97 8.33 8.48
C ILE A 335 4.59 7.57 7.31
N LEU A 336 4.95 8.31 6.27
CA LEU A 336 5.44 7.79 4.99
C LEU A 336 6.95 8.05 4.88
N THR A 337 7.74 7.05 5.30
CA THR A 337 9.21 7.10 5.30
C THR A 337 9.85 6.27 4.19
N MET A 338 9.08 5.39 3.55
CA MET A 338 9.59 4.44 2.56
C MET A 338 9.64 5.09 1.18
N PRO A 339 10.66 4.83 0.35
CA PRO A 339 10.79 5.50 -0.93
C PRO A 339 9.61 5.20 -1.87
N PHE A 340 9.03 6.24 -2.48
CA PHE A 340 7.87 6.11 -3.37
C PHE A 340 8.21 5.55 -4.75
N HIS A 341 9.48 5.62 -5.18
CA HIS A 341 9.95 4.98 -6.41
C HIS A 341 10.00 3.45 -6.31
N HIS A 342 10.00 2.90 -5.10
CA HIS A 342 9.98 1.47 -4.81
C HIS A 342 8.55 1.01 -4.48
N ILE A 343 8.17 -0.20 -4.90
CA ILE A 343 6.78 -0.71 -4.79
C ILE A 343 6.25 -0.67 -3.36
N PHE A 344 7.12 -0.82 -2.37
CA PHE A 344 6.74 -0.77 -0.95
C PHE A 344 6.19 0.60 -0.54
N GLY A 345 6.97 1.67 -0.74
CA GLY A 345 6.52 3.03 -0.42
C GLY A 345 5.36 3.45 -1.31
N PHE A 346 5.40 3.07 -2.59
CA PHE A 346 4.31 3.28 -3.54
C PHE A 346 2.98 2.66 -3.07
N ALA A 347 3.00 1.40 -2.65
CA ALA A 347 1.82 0.70 -2.17
C ALA A 347 1.31 1.27 -0.84
N HIS A 348 2.20 1.67 0.07
CA HIS A 348 1.83 2.32 1.33
C HIS A 348 1.13 3.66 1.07
N LEU A 349 1.72 4.52 0.23
CA LEU A 349 1.13 5.79 -0.19
C LEU A 349 -0.26 5.59 -0.81
N ASN A 350 -0.43 4.63 -1.70
CA ASN A 350 -1.71 4.42 -2.37
C ASN A 350 -2.76 3.76 -1.47
N ARG A 351 -2.36 2.91 -0.51
CA ARG A 351 -3.26 2.39 0.52
C ARG A 351 -3.88 3.53 1.33
N ILE A 352 -3.08 4.51 1.76
CA ILE A 352 -3.60 5.62 2.58
C ILE A 352 -4.50 6.57 1.77
N LEU A 353 -4.28 6.69 0.45
CA LEU A 353 -5.17 7.43 -0.44
C LEU A 353 -6.52 6.72 -0.65
N LEU A 354 -6.54 5.38 -0.69
CA LEU A 354 -7.78 4.61 -0.71
C LEU A 354 -8.56 4.77 0.60
N GLU A 355 -7.85 4.74 1.74
CA GLU A 355 -8.39 4.81 3.09
C GLU A 355 -8.85 6.21 3.52
N GLY A 356 -8.31 7.28 2.94
CA GLY A 356 -8.67 8.66 3.27
C GLY A 356 -7.84 9.28 4.42
N SER A 357 -6.75 8.61 4.82
CA SER A 357 -5.85 9.07 5.87
C SER A 357 -4.96 10.22 5.40
N THR A 358 -4.44 11.02 6.33
CA THR A 358 -3.46 12.06 6.00
C THR A 358 -2.05 11.46 5.99
N GLY A 359 -1.39 11.44 4.84
CA GLY A 359 0.00 10.99 4.72
C GLY A 359 0.99 12.08 5.17
N VAL A 360 1.86 11.76 6.11
CA VAL A 360 2.95 12.64 6.56
C VAL A 360 4.24 12.13 5.94
N ILE A 361 4.70 12.83 4.91
CA ILE A 361 5.84 12.45 4.08
C ILE A 361 7.12 12.91 4.75
N MET A 362 8.06 11.98 4.93
CA MET A 362 9.44 12.31 5.24
C MET A 362 10.29 12.09 3.99
N THR A 363 10.96 13.15 3.53
CA THR A 363 11.94 13.07 2.46
C THR A 363 13.21 12.37 2.94
N ASN A 364 13.66 12.68 4.16
CA ASN A 364 14.82 12.03 4.78
C ASN A 364 14.46 11.52 6.17
N VAL A 365 14.84 10.27 6.46
CA VAL A 365 14.56 9.64 7.75
C VAL A 365 15.73 9.86 8.70
N GLU A 366 15.83 11.06 9.24
CA GLU A 366 16.81 11.38 10.29
C GLU A 366 16.21 11.02 11.67
N PRO A 367 16.93 10.30 12.56
CA PRO A 367 16.31 9.71 13.76
C PRO A 367 15.62 10.72 14.69
N LYS A 368 16.21 11.91 14.88
CA LYS A 368 15.57 12.95 15.71
C LYS A 368 14.30 13.47 15.04
N HIS A 369 14.35 13.80 13.75
CA HIS A 369 13.17 14.27 13.03
C HIS A 369 12.04 13.22 12.94
N TYR A 370 12.41 11.93 12.86
CA TYR A 370 11.45 10.83 12.93
C TYR A 370 10.71 10.80 14.28
N LEU A 371 11.43 10.94 15.40
CA LEU A 371 10.83 11.04 16.73
C LEU A 371 9.92 12.26 16.88
N GLU A 372 10.34 13.43 16.39
CA GLU A 372 9.53 14.65 16.36
C GLU A 372 8.22 14.44 15.59
N THR A 373 8.31 13.74 14.45
CA THR A 373 7.16 13.42 13.60
C THR A 373 6.19 12.48 14.29
N LEU A 374 6.67 11.38 14.88
CA LEU A 374 5.83 10.45 15.65
C LEU A 374 5.15 11.15 16.84
N HIS A 375 5.90 11.97 17.58
CA HIS A 375 5.40 12.71 18.73
C HIS A 375 4.29 13.69 18.36
N LYS A 376 4.47 14.42 17.26
CA LYS A 376 3.53 15.45 16.79
C LYS A 376 2.26 14.85 16.20
N TYR A 377 2.40 13.89 15.30
CA TYR A 377 1.28 13.38 14.51
C TYR A 377 0.61 12.15 15.13
N ARG A 378 1.23 11.55 16.15
CA ARG A 378 0.67 10.51 17.00
C ARG A 378 0.02 9.34 16.22
N PRO A 379 0.74 8.71 15.26
CA PRO A 379 0.19 7.58 14.50
C PRO A 379 -0.15 6.41 15.43
N LYS A 380 -1.18 5.64 15.10
CA LYS A 380 -1.44 4.34 15.76
C LYS A 380 -0.73 3.18 15.09
N VAL A 381 -0.57 3.26 13.77
CA VAL A 381 0.12 2.25 12.96
C VAL A 381 1.35 2.89 12.32
N VAL A 382 2.50 2.27 12.49
CA VAL A 382 3.74 2.73 11.85
C VAL A 382 4.51 1.58 11.23
N THR A 383 5.23 1.86 10.15
CA THR A 383 6.19 0.95 9.56
C THR A 383 7.60 1.34 9.98
N VAL A 384 8.39 0.38 10.45
CA VAL A 384 9.79 0.58 10.84
C VAL A 384 10.70 -0.40 10.12
N LEU A 385 11.89 0.06 9.77
CA LEU A 385 13.01 -0.82 9.40
C LEU A 385 13.68 -1.36 10.67
N PRO A 386 14.37 -2.52 10.60
CA PRO A 386 15.08 -3.09 11.75
C PRO A 386 16.08 -2.14 12.42
N GLU A 387 16.79 -1.32 11.64
CA GLU A 387 17.71 -0.30 12.17
C GLU A 387 16.97 0.76 13.01
N MET A 388 15.83 1.25 12.52
CA MET A 388 15.01 2.20 13.25
C MET A 388 14.42 1.56 14.52
N ALA A 389 14.00 0.29 14.47
CA ALA A 389 13.55 -0.42 15.66
C ALA A 389 14.67 -0.51 16.73
N ASN A 390 15.90 -0.86 16.32
CA ASN A 390 17.07 -0.84 17.22
C ASN A 390 17.32 0.55 17.82
N PHE A 391 17.29 1.61 17.00
CA PHE A 391 17.41 2.98 17.48
C PHE A 391 16.34 3.31 18.53
N LEU A 392 15.07 2.98 18.24
CA LEU A 392 13.95 3.20 19.16
C LEU A 392 14.12 2.43 20.48
N ILE A 393 14.76 1.25 20.47
CA ILE A 393 15.03 0.45 21.67
C ILE A 393 16.17 1.02 22.50
N HIS A 394 17.28 1.40 21.89
CA HIS A 394 18.53 1.64 22.62
C HIS A 394 18.88 3.12 22.82
N HIS A 395 18.43 4.01 21.94
CA HIS A 395 18.91 5.39 21.96
C HIS A 395 18.26 6.22 23.07
N SER A 396 19.07 6.96 23.82
CA SER A 396 18.64 7.72 25.00
C SER A 396 17.70 8.89 24.67
N LEU A 397 17.80 9.44 23.45
CA LEU A 397 16.94 10.51 22.95
C LEU A 397 15.45 10.14 22.93
N VAL A 398 15.13 8.86 22.74
CA VAL A 398 13.75 8.37 22.59
C VAL A 398 12.90 8.71 23.82
N LYS A 399 13.49 8.74 25.01
CA LYS A 399 12.79 9.07 26.28
C LYS A 399 12.23 10.49 26.32
N ASN A 400 12.69 11.37 25.43
CA ASN A 400 12.27 12.77 25.37
C ASN A 400 11.01 12.97 24.51
N TYR A 401 10.50 11.91 23.90
CA TYR A 401 9.37 11.96 22.97
C TYR A 401 8.25 11.05 23.45
N ASP A 402 7.02 11.54 23.39
CA ASP A 402 5.82 10.74 23.64
C ASP A 402 5.48 9.89 22.41
N LEU A 403 5.63 8.57 22.54
CA LEU A 403 5.30 7.57 21.53
C LEU A 403 4.11 6.69 21.95
N THR A 404 3.32 7.11 22.96
CA THR A 404 2.21 6.34 23.52
C THR A 404 1.04 6.08 22.57
N SER A 405 0.99 6.78 21.43
CA SER A 405 -0.03 6.56 20.41
C SER A 405 0.17 5.26 19.62
N LEU A 406 1.40 4.73 19.56
CA LEU A 406 1.73 3.55 18.77
C LEU A 406 1.00 2.31 19.33
N GLU A 407 0.17 1.67 18.51
CA GLU A 407 -0.52 0.43 18.87
C GLU A 407 -0.03 -0.76 18.05
N VAL A 408 0.28 -0.53 16.77
CA VAL A 408 0.75 -1.57 15.83
C VAL A 408 2.00 -1.09 15.10
N VAL A 409 3.02 -1.95 15.06
CA VAL A 409 4.27 -1.69 14.37
C VAL A 409 4.50 -2.74 13.29
N LEU A 410 4.56 -2.33 12.03
CA LEU A 410 4.95 -3.18 10.92
C LEU A 410 6.49 -3.17 10.83
N ILE A 411 7.13 -4.34 10.76
CA ILE A 411 8.58 -4.47 10.60
C ILE A 411 8.94 -5.34 9.40
N GLY A 412 9.90 -4.90 8.60
CA GLY A 412 10.32 -5.61 7.40
C GLY A 412 11.26 -4.77 6.54
N GLY A 413 11.54 -5.24 5.33
CA GLY A 413 12.43 -4.58 4.36
C GLY A 413 13.92 -4.86 4.55
N ALA A 414 14.32 -5.47 5.67
CA ALA A 414 15.66 -5.99 5.91
C ALA A 414 15.59 -7.16 6.91
N PRO A 415 16.63 -8.02 7.00
CA PRO A 415 16.67 -9.10 7.99
C PRO A 415 16.53 -8.59 9.43
N PHE A 416 15.79 -9.33 10.26
CA PHE A 416 15.66 -9.07 11.70
C PHE A 416 15.45 -10.37 12.48
N THR A 417 15.62 -10.31 13.80
CA THR A 417 15.47 -11.47 14.70
C THR A 417 14.17 -11.38 15.50
N GLY A 418 13.65 -12.53 15.95
CA GLY A 418 12.56 -12.58 16.92
C GLY A 418 12.91 -11.81 18.21
N LYS A 419 14.17 -11.83 18.63
CA LYS A 419 14.67 -11.06 19.78
C LYS A 419 14.47 -9.55 19.61
N LEU A 420 14.70 -9.00 18.41
CA LEU A 420 14.46 -7.56 18.17
C LEU A 420 13.00 -7.18 18.43
N MET A 421 12.07 -8.04 17.99
CA MET A 421 10.64 -7.83 18.25
C MET A 421 10.31 -7.94 19.74
N ASP A 422 10.93 -8.89 20.43
CA ASP A 422 10.75 -9.09 21.88
C ASP A 422 11.22 -7.88 22.68
N ASP A 423 12.42 -7.40 22.39
CA ASP A 423 13.01 -6.22 23.03
C ASP A 423 12.16 -4.97 22.77
N PHE A 424 11.65 -4.81 21.54
CA PHE A 424 10.75 -3.71 21.18
C PHE A 424 9.47 -3.73 22.02
N LEU A 425 8.77 -4.86 22.06
CA LEU A 425 7.52 -5.02 22.81
C LEU A 425 7.75 -4.94 24.33
N ALA A 426 8.91 -5.39 24.82
CA ALA A 426 9.28 -5.25 26.22
C ALA A 426 9.48 -3.78 26.63
N LYS A 427 10.06 -2.96 25.75
CA LYS A 427 10.25 -1.52 25.97
C LYS A 427 8.94 -0.74 25.81
N PHE A 428 8.19 -1.00 24.75
CA PHE A 428 6.96 -0.26 24.40
C PHE A 428 5.72 -1.11 24.72
N LYS A 429 5.43 -1.28 26.02
CA LYS A 429 4.34 -2.17 26.50
C LYS A 429 2.94 -1.79 26.02
N HIS A 430 2.75 -0.56 25.57
CA HIS A 430 1.48 -0.09 24.98
C HIS A 430 1.32 -0.52 23.52
N VAL A 431 2.40 -0.89 22.83
CA VAL A 431 2.34 -1.48 21.49
C VAL A 431 1.85 -2.92 21.64
N ARG A 432 0.70 -3.19 21.02
CA ARG A 432 0.00 -4.47 21.15
C ARG A 432 0.58 -5.52 20.23
N PHE A 433 0.97 -5.11 19.03
CA PHE A 433 1.44 -6.02 17.99
C PHE A 433 2.62 -5.44 17.22
N MET A 434 3.58 -6.31 16.93
CA MET A 434 4.62 -6.06 15.95
C MET A 434 4.46 -7.11 14.84
N ILE A 435 4.24 -6.65 13.61
CA ILE A 435 3.84 -7.46 12.46
C ILE A 435 4.99 -7.53 11.46
N PRO A 436 5.64 -8.70 11.32
CA PRO A 436 6.52 -9.01 10.20
C PRO A 436 5.81 -8.85 8.86
N PHE A 437 6.46 -8.18 7.92
CA PHE A 437 6.11 -8.23 6.50
C PHE A 437 7.35 -8.51 5.65
N TYR A 438 7.14 -9.16 4.51
CA TYR A 438 8.19 -9.45 3.56
C TYR A 438 7.66 -9.38 2.12
N GLY A 439 8.51 -8.95 1.20
CA GLY A 439 8.13 -8.68 -0.17
C GLY A 439 9.31 -8.42 -1.07
N TRP A 440 9.03 -8.41 -2.36
CA TRP A 440 10.00 -8.19 -3.43
C TRP A 440 9.47 -7.13 -4.38
N PRO A 441 10.35 -6.34 -5.01
CA PRO A 441 9.96 -5.44 -6.09
C PRO A 441 9.11 -6.11 -7.18
N GLU A 442 9.38 -7.39 -7.48
CA GLU A 442 8.75 -8.21 -8.51
C GLU A 442 7.35 -8.70 -8.17
N CYS A 443 6.93 -8.70 -6.89
CA CYS A 443 5.61 -9.21 -6.50
C CYS A 443 4.85 -8.34 -5.50
N GLY A 444 5.45 -7.23 -5.04
CA GLY A 444 4.96 -6.44 -3.94
C GLY A 444 5.09 -7.19 -2.61
N PHE A 445 4.07 -7.09 -1.76
CA PHE A 445 4.02 -7.83 -0.50
C PHE A 445 3.65 -9.29 -0.75
N GLY A 446 4.59 -10.21 -0.52
CA GLY A 446 4.29 -11.64 -0.55
C GLY A 446 3.75 -12.14 0.78
N PHE A 447 4.26 -11.58 1.88
CA PHE A 447 4.03 -12.09 3.22
C PHE A 447 3.68 -10.98 4.21
N MET A 448 2.74 -11.28 5.09
CA MET A 448 2.50 -10.50 6.30
C MET A 448 1.96 -11.43 7.39
N SER A 449 2.53 -11.34 8.59
CA SER A 449 2.17 -12.23 9.70
C SER A 449 0.86 -11.79 10.36
N PRO A 450 -0.12 -12.68 10.57
CA PRO A 450 -1.28 -12.39 11.39
C PRO A 450 -0.86 -12.00 12.79
N MET A 451 -1.64 -11.10 13.39
CA MET A 451 -1.42 -10.74 14.78
C MET A 451 -1.54 -12.01 15.65
N LYS A 452 -0.52 -12.32 16.48
CA LYS A 452 -0.40 -13.51 17.36
C LYS A 452 0.18 -14.81 16.76
N ARG A 453 0.85 -14.76 15.60
CA ARG A 453 1.65 -15.88 15.06
C ARG A 453 3.05 -15.96 15.69
N ARG A 454 3.83 -16.99 15.35
CA ARG A 454 5.20 -17.17 15.85
C ARG A 454 6.03 -15.94 15.45
N ARG A 455 6.87 -15.46 16.36
CA ARG A 455 7.71 -14.28 16.08
C ARG A 455 8.80 -14.66 15.10
N GLY A 456 9.09 -13.77 14.14
CA GLY A 456 10.08 -14.02 13.09
C GLY A 456 9.59 -14.84 11.91
N THR A 457 8.33 -15.30 11.90
CA THR A 457 7.69 -15.92 10.74
C THR A 457 6.65 -15.00 10.10
N ALA A 458 6.32 -15.29 8.85
CA ALA A 458 5.23 -14.65 8.14
C ALA A 458 4.43 -15.66 7.32
N THR A 459 3.22 -15.29 6.93
CA THR A 459 2.34 -16.13 6.09
C THR A 459 2.02 -15.38 4.80
N ILE A 460 1.76 -16.11 3.73
CA ILE A 460 1.38 -15.51 2.45
C ILE A 460 0.06 -14.74 2.52
N LEU A 461 0.01 -13.59 1.84
CA LEU A 461 -1.18 -12.74 1.74
C LEU A 461 -2.34 -13.41 0.96
N PRO A 462 -3.58 -12.89 1.06
CA PRO A 462 -4.71 -13.40 0.28
C PRO A 462 -4.37 -13.64 -1.20
N THR A 463 -4.95 -14.68 -1.79
CA THR A 463 -4.75 -15.09 -3.21
C THR A 463 -3.34 -15.59 -3.56
N PHE A 464 -2.32 -15.41 -2.72
CA PHE A 464 -1.00 -15.97 -2.98
C PHE A 464 -0.98 -17.49 -2.82
N GLN A 465 -0.07 -18.11 -3.57
CA GLN A 465 0.37 -19.48 -3.38
C GLN A 465 1.87 -19.52 -3.14
N GLN A 466 2.32 -20.52 -2.39
CA GLN A 466 3.72 -20.72 -2.06
C GLN A 466 4.09 -22.20 -2.18
N LYS A 467 5.33 -22.45 -2.59
CA LYS A 467 6.02 -23.73 -2.38
C LYS A 467 7.47 -23.45 -1.98
N VAL A 468 8.12 -24.47 -1.45
CA VAL A 468 9.58 -24.47 -1.26
C VAL A 468 10.17 -25.50 -2.22
N VAL A 469 11.26 -25.16 -2.92
CA VAL A 469 11.90 -26.06 -3.90
C VAL A 469 13.35 -26.36 -3.55
N CYS A 470 13.82 -27.53 -3.95
CA CYS A 470 15.21 -27.93 -3.79
C CYS A 470 16.12 -27.12 -4.71
N LEU A 471 17.14 -26.48 -4.16
CA LEU A 471 18.12 -25.67 -4.90
C LEU A 471 18.89 -26.45 -5.99
N GLN A 472 18.95 -27.78 -5.89
CA GLN A 472 19.67 -28.63 -6.85
C GLN A 472 18.77 -29.19 -7.95
N THR A 473 17.53 -29.55 -7.61
CA THR A 473 16.64 -30.28 -8.53
C THR A 473 15.45 -29.45 -9.02
N GLY A 474 15.18 -28.30 -8.40
CA GLY A 474 13.99 -27.47 -8.65
C GLY A 474 12.66 -28.12 -8.23
N GLN A 475 12.70 -29.31 -7.63
CA GLN A 475 11.49 -30.04 -7.23
C GLN A 475 10.91 -29.48 -5.92
N ALA A 476 9.58 -29.47 -5.82
CA ALA A 476 8.88 -29.06 -4.62
C ALA A 476 9.24 -29.99 -3.44
N LEU A 477 9.65 -29.39 -2.33
CA LEU A 477 10.01 -30.09 -1.10
C LEU A 477 8.80 -30.27 -0.19
N PRO A 478 8.78 -31.32 0.66
CA PRO A 478 7.82 -31.42 1.75
C PRO A 478 7.92 -30.23 2.71
N PHE A 479 6.86 -30.00 3.48
CA PHE A 479 6.92 -29.02 4.59
C PHE A 479 8.04 -29.36 5.58
N ASP A 480 8.44 -28.34 6.32
CA ASP A 480 9.54 -28.39 7.30
C ASP A 480 10.92 -28.65 6.66
N SER A 481 11.01 -28.64 5.32
CA SER A 481 12.27 -28.71 4.57
C SER A 481 12.77 -27.33 4.18
N GLU A 482 14.09 -27.13 4.22
CA GLU A 482 14.74 -25.90 3.77
C GLU A 482 14.97 -25.94 2.25
N GLY A 483 14.67 -24.82 1.58
CA GLY A 483 14.90 -24.65 0.15
C GLY A 483 14.57 -23.23 -0.32
N GLU A 484 14.52 -23.02 -1.64
CA GLU A 484 14.12 -21.74 -2.21
C GLU A 484 12.62 -21.52 -2.08
N ILE A 485 12.22 -20.33 -1.65
CA ILE A 485 10.83 -19.90 -1.63
C ILE A 485 10.39 -19.55 -3.06
N CYS A 486 9.29 -20.12 -3.52
CA CYS A 486 8.63 -19.72 -4.76
C CYS A 486 7.21 -19.21 -4.48
N LEU A 487 6.82 -18.15 -5.16
CA LEU A 487 5.49 -17.53 -5.03
C LEU A 487 4.73 -17.52 -6.34
N ARG A 488 3.40 -17.57 -6.28
CA ARG A 488 2.54 -17.32 -7.43
C ARG A 488 1.36 -16.44 -7.04
N SER A 489 1.12 -15.39 -7.81
CA SER A 489 0.06 -14.40 -7.57
C SER A 489 -0.23 -13.56 -8.82
N ASN A 490 -1.38 -12.90 -8.84
CA ASN A 490 -1.72 -11.90 -9.87
C ASN A 490 -1.02 -10.54 -9.63
N THR A 491 -0.22 -10.43 -8.57
CA THR A 491 0.59 -9.23 -8.26
C THR A 491 1.99 -9.28 -8.85
N LEU A 492 2.40 -10.41 -9.47
CA LEU A 492 3.71 -10.53 -10.09
C LEU A 492 3.90 -9.50 -11.21
N MET A 493 5.12 -8.97 -11.34
CA MET A 493 5.53 -8.06 -12.40
C MET A 493 5.27 -8.65 -13.79
N GLN A 494 5.20 -7.78 -14.79
CA GLN A 494 5.20 -8.21 -16.20
C GLN A 494 6.59 -8.68 -16.65
N GLY A 495 7.65 -8.15 -16.03
CA GLY A 495 9.04 -8.48 -16.31
C GLY A 495 9.99 -7.29 -16.11
N TYR A 496 11.27 -7.52 -16.34
CA TYR A 496 12.29 -6.47 -16.42
C TYR A 496 12.25 -5.80 -17.79
N MET A 497 12.20 -4.46 -17.80
CA MET A 497 12.08 -3.65 -19.02
C MET A 497 13.22 -3.89 -20.01
N SER A 498 14.44 -4.14 -19.50
CA SER A 498 15.64 -4.33 -20.32
C SER A 498 15.91 -5.78 -20.74
N SER A 499 15.26 -6.78 -20.11
CA SER A 499 15.62 -8.19 -20.34
C SER A 499 14.48 -9.18 -20.09
N ARG A 500 13.99 -9.76 -21.20
CA ARG A 500 13.09 -10.92 -21.17
C ARG A 500 13.78 -12.18 -20.67
N GLU A 501 15.08 -12.32 -20.95
CA GLU A 501 15.87 -13.47 -20.49
C GLU A 501 15.95 -13.50 -18.97
N GLU A 502 16.31 -12.37 -18.34
CA GLU A 502 16.34 -12.26 -16.88
C GLU A 502 14.95 -12.49 -16.27
N THR A 503 13.90 -12.02 -16.94
CA THR A 503 12.52 -12.28 -16.51
C THR A 503 12.22 -13.78 -16.47
N SER A 504 12.62 -14.53 -17.49
CA SER A 504 12.39 -15.99 -17.56
C SER A 504 13.25 -16.81 -16.58
N LYS A 505 14.33 -16.23 -16.03
CA LYS A 505 15.14 -16.87 -14.99
C LYS A 505 14.44 -16.85 -13.63
N VAL A 506 13.63 -15.81 -13.36
CA VAL A 506 12.94 -15.64 -12.08
C VAL A 506 11.45 -15.96 -12.13
N ILE A 507 10.81 -15.93 -13.31
CA ILE A 507 9.41 -16.37 -13.48
C ILE A 507 9.38 -17.53 -14.47
N ASP A 508 9.03 -18.72 -13.97
CA ASP A 508 8.98 -19.92 -14.80
C ASP A 508 7.71 -20.01 -15.67
N ALA A 509 7.67 -21.02 -16.54
CA ALA A 509 6.57 -21.23 -17.48
C ALA A 509 5.22 -21.57 -16.79
N GLU A 510 5.23 -21.98 -15.52
CA GLU A 510 4.04 -22.24 -14.72
C GLU A 510 3.58 -21.00 -13.92
N GLY A 511 4.31 -19.89 -14.05
CA GLY A 511 4.05 -18.63 -13.38
C GLY A 511 4.54 -18.57 -11.94
N TRP A 512 5.48 -19.45 -11.54
CA TRP A 512 6.14 -19.32 -10.24
C TRP A 512 7.27 -18.31 -10.32
N PHE A 513 7.22 -17.35 -9.40
CA PHE A 513 8.32 -16.45 -9.09
C PHE A 513 9.30 -17.14 -8.14
N HIS A 514 10.51 -17.40 -8.61
CA HIS A 514 11.67 -17.88 -7.88
C HIS A 514 12.32 -16.70 -7.18
N THR A 515 12.16 -16.64 -5.87
CA THR A 515 12.48 -15.44 -5.09
C THR A 515 13.97 -15.22 -4.88
N GLY A 516 14.79 -16.26 -5.07
CA GLY A 516 16.18 -16.28 -4.67
C GLY A 516 16.41 -16.33 -3.16
N ASP A 517 15.36 -16.40 -2.33
CA ASP A 517 15.46 -16.46 -0.87
C ASP A 517 15.25 -17.87 -0.35
N VAL A 518 16.03 -18.26 0.65
CA VAL A 518 15.97 -19.58 1.30
C VAL A 518 15.08 -19.49 2.53
N GLY A 519 14.16 -20.44 2.65
CA GLY A 519 13.28 -20.52 3.80
C GLY A 519 12.72 -21.91 4.04
N ILE A 520 11.97 -21.99 5.14
CA ILE A 520 11.28 -23.20 5.57
C ILE A 520 9.80 -22.85 5.67
N LEU A 521 8.98 -23.58 4.92
CA LEU A 521 7.53 -23.53 5.05
C LEU A 521 7.11 -24.68 5.96
N ASP A 522 6.62 -24.35 7.15
CA ASP A 522 6.20 -25.35 8.12
C ASP A 522 4.78 -25.88 7.86
N SER A 523 4.46 -27.00 8.50
CA SER A 523 3.16 -27.65 8.40
C SER A 523 1.99 -26.82 9.00
N ALA A 524 2.26 -25.74 9.73
CA ALA A 524 1.27 -24.78 10.21
C ALA A 524 1.02 -23.62 9.21
N GLY A 525 1.69 -23.66 8.05
CA GLY A 525 1.60 -22.65 7.01
C GLY A 525 2.36 -21.37 7.31
N GLU A 526 3.29 -21.39 8.27
CA GLU A 526 4.19 -20.27 8.56
C GLU A 526 5.51 -20.44 7.81
N THR A 527 6.04 -19.33 7.28
CA THR A 527 7.33 -19.29 6.60
C THR A 527 8.36 -18.61 7.49
N LEU A 528 9.46 -19.31 7.72
CA LEU A 528 10.69 -18.75 8.26
C LEU A 528 11.62 -18.43 7.09
N ILE A 529 12.06 -17.18 7.00
CA ILE A 529 13.07 -16.74 6.04
C ILE A 529 14.44 -16.91 6.71
N VAL A 530 15.31 -17.72 6.13
CA VAL A 530 16.58 -18.13 6.72
C VAL A 530 17.73 -17.25 6.21
N ASP A 531 17.84 -17.10 4.89
CA ASP A 531 18.93 -16.37 4.25
C ASP A 531 18.52 -15.94 2.83
N ARG A 532 19.30 -15.07 2.19
CA ARG A 532 19.29 -14.95 0.72
C ARG A 532 20.13 -16.07 0.14
N SER A 533 19.64 -16.74 -0.91
CA SER A 533 20.41 -17.83 -1.51
C SER A 533 21.76 -17.32 -2.04
N LYS A 534 22.83 -18.09 -1.78
CA LYS A 534 24.16 -17.75 -2.28
C LYS A 534 24.25 -17.76 -3.82
N VAL A 535 23.32 -18.43 -4.50
CA VAL A 535 23.27 -18.49 -5.97
C VAL A 535 22.94 -17.11 -6.56
N ALA A 536 22.05 -16.34 -5.92
CA ALA A 536 21.80 -14.94 -6.29
C ALA A 536 23.05 -14.06 -6.04
N SER A 537 23.74 -14.24 -4.92
CA SER A 537 24.95 -13.46 -4.58
C SER A 537 26.16 -13.76 -5.49
N ALA A 538 26.21 -14.94 -6.13
CA ALA A 538 27.26 -15.31 -7.08
C ALA A 538 27.08 -14.64 -8.45
N GLN A 539 25.86 -14.17 -8.79
CA GLN A 539 25.63 -13.34 -9.97
C GLN A 539 25.93 -11.86 -9.70
N GLU A 540 25.90 -11.40 -8.45
CA GLU A 540 26.26 -10.02 -8.08
C GLU A 540 27.77 -9.79 -7.90
N ASN A 541 28.54 -10.80 -7.49
CA ASN A 541 29.95 -10.64 -7.15
C ASN A 541 30.88 -11.52 -7.99
N GLY A 542 31.22 -11.05 -9.19
CA GLY A 542 32.35 -11.53 -9.99
C GLY A 542 33.72 -11.20 -9.38
N GLY A 543 33.93 -11.55 -8.10
CA GLY A 543 35.20 -11.33 -7.42
C GLY A 543 35.21 -12.00 -6.04
N ASN A 544 36.08 -13.00 -5.88
CA ASN A 544 36.42 -13.62 -4.58
C ASN A 544 36.67 -12.56 -3.51
N ARG A 545 35.74 -12.40 -2.56
CA ARG A 545 35.99 -11.71 -1.30
C ARG A 545 36.09 -12.74 -0.19
N ALA A 546 37.29 -12.86 0.38
CA ALA A 546 37.51 -13.59 1.61
C ALA A 546 36.75 -12.91 2.76
N GLU A 547 35.95 -13.69 3.49
CA GLU A 547 35.19 -13.26 4.68
C GLU A 547 36.12 -12.66 5.74
N THR A 548 35.68 -11.58 6.39
CA THR A 548 36.39 -11.02 7.55
C THR A 548 35.80 -11.57 8.86
N SER A 549 36.63 -11.67 9.89
CA SER A 549 36.33 -12.34 11.17
C SER A 549 35.10 -11.83 11.95
N ALA A 550 34.49 -10.71 11.54
CA ALA A 550 33.26 -10.20 12.13
C ALA A 550 32.00 -11.00 11.72
N GLU A 551 31.99 -11.63 10.54
CA GLU A 551 30.83 -12.39 10.03
C GLU A 551 30.64 -13.76 10.72
N LYS A 552 31.69 -14.27 11.39
CA LYS A 552 31.61 -15.52 12.17
C LYS A 552 30.91 -15.36 13.53
N SER A 553 30.71 -14.13 14.02
CA SER A 553 30.24 -13.89 15.39
C SER A 553 28.71 -13.84 15.55
N GLN A 554 27.93 -13.83 14.47
CA GLN A 554 26.45 -13.75 14.52
C GLN A 554 25.73 -15.11 14.38
N ARG A 555 26.47 -16.21 14.21
CA ARG A 555 25.90 -17.56 14.21
C ARG A 555 26.09 -18.20 15.58
N GLY A 556 25.11 -18.00 16.46
CA GLY A 556 25.09 -18.59 17.79
C GLY A 556 23.68 -18.65 18.37
N LEU A 557 22.99 -19.76 18.02
CA LEU A 557 21.73 -20.30 18.55
C LEU A 557 20.43 -19.52 18.30
#